data_AF-A0A534FW46-F1
#
_entry.id   AF-A0A534FW46-F1
#
_cell.length_a   1.000
_cell.length_b   1.000
_cell.length_c   1.000
_cell.angle_alpha   90.00
_cell.angle_beta   90.00
_cell.angle_gamma   90.00
#
_symmetry.space_group_name_H-M   'P 1'
#
loop_
_entity.id
_entity.type
_entity.pdbx_description
1 polymer ?
#
loop_
_entity_poly.entity_id
_entity_poly.type
_entity_poly.pdbx_seq_one_letter_code
_entity_poly.pdbx_strand_id
1 'polypeptide(L)' 'MHRGIRPAARLATAACLLAAALSARASDAPLILEHLTTSDGLPQGTVFATLQDSQGFVWLAT' A
#
# COMPACT_ATOMS: atom_id res chain seq x y z
N MET A 1 13.09 -0.73 -45.98
CA MET A 1 12.55 0.63 -45.70
C MET A 1 12.20 0.74 -44.22
N HIS A 2 13.17 1.16 -43.39
CA HIS A 2 13.00 1.30 -41.94
C HIS A 2 12.37 2.69 -41.66
N ARG A 3 11.07 2.75 -41.34
CA ARG A 3 10.43 4.01 -40.93
C ARG A 3 11.05 4.47 -39.62
N GLY A 4 11.90 5.49 -39.68
CA GLY A 4 12.49 6.14 -38.50
C GLY A 4 11.38 6.63 -37.57
N ILE A 5 11.43 6.16 -36.32
CA ILE A 5 10.52 6.59 -35.27
C ILE A 5 10.64 8.10 -35.14
N ARG A 6 9.55 8.84 -35.34
CA ARG A 6 9.56 10.31 -35.38
C ARG A 6 10.07 10.85 -34.04
N PRO A 7 11.05 11.77 -34.01
CA PRO A 7 11.65 12.29 -32.77
C PRO A 7 10.61 12.93 -31.83
N ALA A 8 9.53 13.46 -32.39
CA ALA A 8 8.39 13.99 -31.65
C ALA A 8 7.71 12.95 -30.72
N ALA A 9 7.62 11.69 -31.14
CA ALA A 9 7.00 10.63 -30.32
C ALA A 9 7.84 10.31 -29.08
N ARG A 10 9.18 10.35 -29.20
CA ARG A 10 10.09 10.12 -28.07
C ARG A 10 10.03 11.25 -27.04
N LEU A 11 9.94 12.49 -27.52
CA LEU A 11 9.82 13.68 -26.66
C LEU A 11 8.48 13.70 -25.91
N ALA A 12 7.38 13.33 -26.58
CA ALA A 12 6.07 13.24 -25.94
C ALA A 12 6.04 12.17 -24.84
N THR A 13 6.59 10.97 -25.09
CA THR A 13 6.66 9.92 -24.06
C THR A 13 7.55 10.34 -22.89
N ALA A 14 8.70 10.96 -23.14
CA ALA A 14 9.58 11.45 -22.08
C ALA A 14 8.90 12.54 -21.23
N ALA A 15 8.17 13.47 -21.87
CA ALA A 15 7.39 14.49 -21.16
C ALA A 15 6.26 13.89 -20.31
N CYS A 16 5.54 12.88 -20.83
CA CYS A 16 4.51 12.18 -20.06
C CYS A 16 5.11 11.43 -18.85
N LEU A 17 6.24 10.76 -19.03
CA LEU A 17 6.92 10.06 -17.93
C LEU A 17 7.40 11.04 -16.85
N LEU A 18 7.95 12.19 -17.26
CA LEU A 18 8.38 13.24 -16.34
C LEU A 18 7.20 13.85 -15.58
N ALA A 19 6.08 14.12 -16.26
CA ALA A 19 4.88 14.66 -15.63
C ALA A 19 4.24 13.67 -14.64
N ALA A 20 4.24 12.37 -14.95
CA ALA A 20 3.77 11.32 -14.05
C ALA A 20 4.65 11.22 -12.80
N ALA A 21 5.98 11.30 -12.96
CA ALA A 21 6.91 11.31 -11.83
C ALA A 21 6.74 12.54 -10.93
N LEU A 22 6.49 13.72 -11.50
CA LEU A 22 6.23 14.96 -10.74
C LEU A 22 4.90 14.94 -9.96
N SER A 23 3.96 14.10 -10.37
CA SER A 23 2.62 14.00 -9.76
C SER A 23 2.57 12.99 -8.61
N ALA A 24 3.62 12.22 -8.36
CA ALA A 24 3.69 11.28 -7.24
C ALA A 24 3.82 12.05 -5.92
N ARG A 25 2.75 12.01 -5.12
CA ARG A 25 2.73 12.64 -3.78
C ARG A 25 2.72 11.51 -2.75
N ALA A 26 3.70 11.50 -1.85
CA ALA A 26 3.62 10.68 -0.66
C ALA A 26 2.52 11.27 0.25
N SER A 27 1.56 10.44 0.65
CA SER A 27 0.57 10.86 1.63
C SER A 27 1.15 10.64 3.03
N ASP A 28 1.37 11.71 3.78
CA ASP A 28 1.79 11.67 5.19
C ASP A 28 0.57 11.45 6.11
N ALA A 29 -0.30 10.53 5.72
CA ALA A 29 -1.49 10.23 6.51
C ALA A 29 -1.04 9.64 7.85
N PRO A 30 -1.55 10.13 8.98
CA PRO A 30 -1.16 9.61 10.28
C PRO A 30 -1.56 8.14 10.37
N LEU A 31 -0.63 7.32 10.83
CA LEU A 31 -0.90 5.92 11.10
C LEU A 31 -1.81 5.85 12.34
N ILE A 32 -3.05 5.40 12.16
CA ILE A 32 -3.99 5.18 13.27
C ILE A 32 -3.78 3.75 13.78
N LEU A 33 -3.28 3.63 15.01
CA LEU A 33 -3.15 2.36 15.72
C LEU A 33 -4.20 2.27 16.81
N GLU A 34 -5.08 1.28 16.69
CA GLU A 34 -5.98 0.89 17.78
C GLU A 34 -5.28 -0.14 18.67
N HIS A 35 -5.47 -0.03 19.99
CA HIS A 35 -4.86 -0.94 20.96
C HIS A 35 -5.96 -1.79 21.59
N LEU A 36 -5.95 -3.08 21.29
CA LEU A 36 -6.80 -4.06 21.96
C LEU A 36 -6.07 -4.65 23.16
N THR A 37 -6.70 -4.58 24.33
CA THR A 37 -6.15 -5.04 25.60
C THR A 37 -7.07 -6.06 26.25
N THR A 38 -6.68 -6.56 27.43
CA THR A 38 -7.55 -7.46 28.22
C THR A 38 -8.83 -6.78 28.69
N SER A 39 -8.88 -5.45 28.82
CA SER A 39 -10.13 -4.74 29.14
C SER A 39 -11.12 -4.70 27.98
N ASP A 40 -10.64 -4.91 26.76
CA ASP A 40 -11.46 -4.94 25.54
C ASP A 40 -11.94 -6.36 25.19
N GLY A 41 -11.61 -7.34 26.03
CA GLY A 41 -12.04 -8.73 25.89
C GLY A 41 -10.96 -9.70 25.39
N LEU A 42 -9.72 -9.24 25.20
CA LEU A 42 -8.61 -10.14 24.87
C LEU A 42 -8.32 -11.07 26.07
N PRO A 43 -8.13 -12.40 25.89
CA PRO A 43 -7.88 -13.32 27.00
C PRO A 43 -6.58 -13.05 27.75
N GLN A 44 -5.50 -12.64 27.06
CA GLN A 44 -4.19 -12.35 27.65
C GLN A 44 -3.46 -11.29 26.80
N GLY A 45 -2.61 -10.48 27.43
CA GLY A 45 -2.00 -9.31 26.78
C GLY A 45 -0.86 -9.60 25.78
N THR A 46 -0.54 -10.87 25.51
CA THR A 46 0.50 -11.27 24.56
C THR A 46 -0.14 -12.10 23.46
N VAL A 47 0.14 -11.75 22.20
CA VAL A 47 -0.32 -12.53 21.04
C VAL A 47 0.89 -13.13 20.36
N PHE A 48 0.94 -14.45 20.27
CA PHE A 48 2.03 -15.20 19.65
C PHE A 48 1.84 -15.40 18.14
N ALA A 49 0.58 -15.49 17.70
CA ALA A 49 0.24 -15.66 16.29
C ALA A 49 -1.11 -15.03 15.96
N THR A 50 -1.28 -14.67 14.68
CA THR A 50 -2.54 -14.16 14.14
C THR A 50 -2.89 -14.90 12.85
N LEU A 51 -4.18 -15.12 12.61
CA LEU A 51 -4.70 -15.75 11.40
C LEU A 51 -6.04 -15.13 11.03
N GLN A 52 -6.25 -14.78 9.75
CA GLN A 52 -7.58 -14.46 9.24
C GLN A 52 -8.15 -15.66 8.50
N ASP A 53 -9.38 -16.06 8.82
CA ASP A 53 -10.04 -17.16 8.12
C ASP A 53 -10.72 -16.69 6.81
N SER A 54 -11.26 -17.64 6.05
CA SER A 54 -11.92 -17.36 4.77
C SER A 54 -13.25 -16.61 4.90
N GLN A 55 -13.82 -16.52 6.11
CA GLN A 55 -15.03 -15.76 6.41
C GLN A 55 -14.71 -14.33 6.84
N GLY A 56 -13.44 -14.01 7.06
CA GLY A 56 -12.95 -12.68 7.41
C GLY A 56 -12.74 -12.46 8.90
N PHE A 57 -12.97 -13.48 9.76
CA PHE A 57 -12.69 -13.35 11.20
C PHE A 57 -11.18 -13.41 11.47
N VAL A 58 -10.75 -12.63 12.46
CA VAL A 58 -9.37 -12.60 12.93
C VAL A 58 -9.24 -13.43 14.20
N TRP A 59 -8.33 -14.39 14.17
CA TRP A 59 -7.99 -15.29 15.27
C TRP A 59 -6.64 -14.87 15.86
N LEU A 60 -6.60 -14.79 17.19
CA LEU A 60 -5.42 -14.40 17.96
C LEU A 60 -5.03 -15.56 18.88
N ALA A 61 -3.78 -16.04 18.78
CA ALA A 61 -3.25 -17.07 19.67
C ALA A 61 -2.51 -16.42 20.84
N THR A 62 -2.99 -16.67 22.06
CA THR A 62 -2.47 -16.12 23.33
C THR A 62 -1.98 -17.23 24.25
#